data_AF-A0A959NBC9-F1
#
_entry.id   AF-A0A959NBC9-F1
#
_cell.length_a   1.000
_cell.length_b   1.000
_cell.length_c   1.000
_cell.angle_alpha   90.00
_cell.angle_beta   90.00
_cell.angle_gamma   90.00
#
_symmetry.space_group_name_H-M   'P 1'
#
loop_
_entity.id
_entity.type
_entity.pdbx_description
1 polymer ?
#
loop_
_entity_poly.entity_id
_entity_poly.type
_entity_poly.pdbx_seq_one_letter_code
_entity_poly.pdbx_strand_id
1 'polypeptide(L)'
;LALGGTAVGTGLNTHAKFADLAAQKISEITKLKFVSAPNKFEALAAHDAIVEASGVMKTLAASLMKIANDIRWLGSGPRCGIGELNLPANEPGSSIMPGKVNPTQSEAMTMVCAQVMGNDATINFSGASGNFELNVFKPVMIFNLLQSIRLISDACESFTDNCVIGIEANEVNIKKHLTNSLMLVTALNPHVGYDNAAKIAKKAHTEHTTLEEAAVSLGILTSEQFNEFVKPENMVGPRS
;
A
#
# COMPACT_ATOMS: atom_id res chain seq x y z
N LEU A 1 -19.54 -23.56 8.86
CA LEU A 1 -18.90 -24.85 8.53
C LEU A 1 -19.86 -25.75 7.76
N ALA A 2 -19.38 -26.42 6.69
CA ALA A 2 -20.17 -27.32 5.85
C ALA A 2 -20.39 -28.73 6.48
N LEU A 3 -19.75 -29.03 7.62
CA LEU A 3 -19.91 -30.29 8.33
C LEU A 3 -21.38 -30.63 8.59
N GLY A 4 -21.75 -31.89 8.37
CA GLY A 4 -23.13 -32.37 8.44
C GLY A 4 -23.94 -32.20 7.16
N GLY A 5 -23.44 -31.52 6.12
CA GLY A 5 -24.10 -31.51 4.80
C GLY A 5 -24.01 -32.84 4.04
N THR A 6 -23.06 -33.70 4.43
CA THR A 6 -22.75 -35.00 3.79
C THR A 6 -22.55 -34.89 2.28
N ALA A 7 -23.22 -35.69 1.46
CA ALA A 7 -22.90 -35.80 0.03
C ALA A 7 -23.35 -34.57 -0.78
N VAL A 8 -24.57 -34.09 -0.53
CA VAL A 8 -25.25 -33.08 -1.38
C VAL A 8 -25.91 -31.95 -0.60
N GLY A 9 -25.68 -31.87 0.72
CA GLY A 9 -26.23 -30.82 1.58
C GLY A 9 -27.43 -31.23 2.42
N THR A 10 -28.03 -32.39 2.16
CA THR A 10 -29.24 -32.87 2.88
C THR A 10 -28.96 -33.39 4.29
N GLY A 11 -27.72 -33.76 4.59
CA GLY A 11 -27.37 -34.45 5.83
C GLY A 11 -27.77 -35.93 5.87
N LEU A 12 -28.07 -36.54 4.72
CA LEU A 12 -28.31 -37.99 4.64
C LEU A 12 -27.14 -38.76 5.28
N ASN A 13 -27.45 -39.77 6.10
CA ASN A 13 -26.50 -40.61 6.84
C ASN A 13 -25.67 -39.88 7.92
N THR A 14 -26.09 -38.70 8.38
CA THR A 14 -25.52 -38.08 9.59
C THR A 14 -26.54 -38.01 10.72
N HIS A 15 -26.05 -37.90 11.96
CA HIS A 15 -26.92 -37.70 13.11
C HIS A 15 -27.42 -36.24 13.14
N ALA A 16 -28.70 -36.00 13.44
CA ALA A 16 -29.32 -34.67 13.38
C ALA A 16 -28.57 -33.58 14.20
N LYS A 17 -27.95 -33.96 15.33
CA LYS A 17 -27.17 -33.05 16.18
C LYS A 17 -25.70 -32.87 15.77
N PHE A 18 -25.21 -33.64 14.80
CA PHE A 18 -23.78 -33.70 14.48
C PHE A 18 -23.21 -32.35 14.05
N ALA A 19 -23.89 -31.65 13.13
CA ALA A 19 -23.37 -30.40 12.55
C ALA A 19 -23.09 -29.32 13.62
N ASP A 20 -24.07 -29.11 14.51
CA ASP A 20 -23.99 -28.07 15.54
C ASP A 20 -23.00 -28.46 16.64
N LEU A 21 -23.02 -29.72 17.09
CA LEU A 21 -22.06 -30.22 18.08
C LEU A 21 -20.62 -30.20 17.55
N ALA A 22 -20.41 -30.55 16.29
CA ALA A 22 -19.08 -30.48 15.67
C ALA A 22 -18.57 -29.03 15.60
N ALA A 23 -19.41 -28.08 15.18
CA ALA A 23 -19.05 -26.67 15.14
C ALA A 23 -18.75 -26.10 16.55
N GLN A 24 -19.54 -26.50 17.55
CA GLN A 24 -19.30 -26.14 18.94
C GLN A 24 -17.94 -26.69 19.42
N LYS A 25 -17.66 -27.98 19.17
CA LYS A 25 -16.40 -28.61 19.58
C LYS A 25 -15.18 -27.96 18.90
N ILE A 26 -15.29 -27.63 17.62
CA ILE A 26 -14.23 -26.89 16.90
C ILE A 26 -14.03 -25.51 17.53
N SER A 27 -15.10 -24.82 17.93
CA SER A 27 -14.99 -23.54 18.63
C SER A 27 -14.29 -23.66 19.98
N GLU A 28 -14.62 -24.69 20.76
CA GLU A 28 -14.00 -24.96 22.06
C GLU A 28 -12.49 -25.23 21.94
N ILE A 29 -12.06 -25.93 20.89
CA ILE A 29 -10.67 -26.27 20.61
C ILE A 29 -9.89 -25.04 20.13
N THR A 30 -10.42 -24.34 19.14
CA THR A 30 -9.71 -23.23 18.45
C THR A 30 -9.83 -21.89 19.17
N LYS A 31 -10.78 -21.77 20.11
CA LYS A 31 -11.19 -20.49 20.74
C LYS A 31 -11.73 -19.46 19.76
N LEU A 32 -12.09 -19.87 18.54
CA LEU A 32 -12.75 -19.05 17.53
C LEU A 32 -14.23 -19.41 17.45
N LYS A 33 -15.07 -18.43 17.10
CA LYS A 33 -16.53 -18.63 17.01
C LYS A 33 -16.91 -19.31 15.69
N PHE A 34 -16.89 -20.64 15.66
CA PHE A 34 -17.39 -21.43 14.54
C PHE A 34 -18.85 -21.82 14.72
N VAL A 35 -19.62 -21.73 13.64
CA VAL A 35 -21.02 -22.16 13.59
C VAL A 35 -21.28 -23.06 12.38
N SER A 36 -22.30 -23.91 12.50
CA SER A 36 -22.86 -24.69 11.41
C SER A 36 -23.41 -23.75 10.32
N ALA A 37 -23.12 -24.00 9.04
CA ALA A 37 -23.65 -23.16 7.96
C ALA A 37 -25.18 -23.25 7.91
N PRO A 38 -25.92 -22.12 7.84
CA PRO A 38 -27.39 -22.15 7.86
C PRO A 38 -27.97 -22.83 6.62
N ASN A 39 -27.24 -22.79 5.49
CA ASN A 39 -27.56 -23.52 4.28
C ASN A 39 -26.36 -24.41 3.90
N LYS A 40 -26.58 -25.73 3.82
CA LYS A 40 -25.52 -26.70 3.47
C LYS A 40 -25.34 -26.88 1.97
N PHE A 41 -26.36 -26.56 1.17
CA PHE A 41 -26.25 -26.58 -0.28
C PHE A 41 -25.30 -25.49 -0.75
N GLU A 42 -25.48 -24.26 -0.27
CA GLU A 42 -24.57 -23.13 -0.54
C GLU A 42 -23.13 -23.47 -0.12
N ALA A 43 -22.93 -23.93 1.12
CA ALA A 43 -21.60 -24.23 1.66
C ALA A 43 -20.86 -25.42 0.97
N LEU A 44 -21.55 -26.20 0.11
CA LEU A 44 -20.95 -27.29 -0.67
C LEU A 44 -20.81 -26.92 -2.15
N ALA A 45 -21.85 -26.32 -2.72
CA ALA A 45 -21.98 -25.97 -4.12
C ALA A 45 -21.19 -24.71 -4.51
N ALA A 46 -20.92 -23.82 -3.56
CA ALA A 46 -20.16 -22.59 -3.75
C ALA A 46 -19.14 -22.38 -2.62
N HIS A 47 -18.23 -21.44 -2.82
CA HIS A 47 -17.21 -21.03 -1.84
C HIS A 47 -17.03 -19.51 -1.87
N ASP A 48 -18.14 -18.78 -1.88
CA ASP A 48 -18.15 -17.33 -2.07
C ASP A 48 -17.44 -16.61 -0.92
N ALA A 49 -17.48 -17.17 0.29
CA ALA A 49 -16.68 -16.68 1.42
C ALA A 49 -15.17 -16.71 1.16
N ILE A 50 -14.66 -17.68 0.39
CA ILE A 50 -13.24 -17.73 -0.01
C ILE A 50 -12.96 -16.69 -1.11
N VAL A 51 -13.88 -16.51 -2.05
CA VAL A 51 -13.77 -15.49 -3.10
C VAL A 51 -13.73 -14.09 -2.48
N GLU A 52 -14.63 -13.79 -1.55
CA GLU A 52 -14.67 -12.50 -0.84
C GLU A 52 -13.41 -12.27 -0.01
N ALA A 53 -12.96 -13.28 0.75
CA ALA A 53 -11.72 -13.20 1.51
C ALA A 53 -10.52 -12.89 0.61
N SER A 54 -10.44 -13.51 -0.57
CA SER A 54 -9.44 -13.20 -1.59
C SER A 54 -9.55 -11.76 -2.09
N GLY A 55 -10.77 -11.26 -2.33
CA GLY A 55 -11.02 -9.87 -2.74
C GLY A 55 -10.51 -8.84 -1.72
N VAL A 56 -10.66 -9.14 -0.43
CA VAL A 56 -10.08 -8.33 0.67
C VAL A 56 -8.55 -8.37 0.60
N MET A 57 -7.95 -9.56 0.44
CA MET A 57 -6.49 -9.70 0.31
C MET A 57 -5.93 -8.94 -0.92
N LYS A 58 -6.63 -8.96 -2.05
CA LYS A 58 -6.27 -8.17 -3.24
C LYS A 58 -6.31 -6.67 -2.95
N THR A 59 -7.32 -6.20 -2.22
CA THR A 59 -7.42 -4.77 -1.83
C THR A 59 -6.24 -4.36 -0.95
N LEU A 60 -5.86 -5.22 -0.01
CA LEU A 60 -4.67 -5.01 0.81
C LEU A 60 -3.39 -5.01 -0.05
N ALA A 61 -3.24 -5.94 -1.00
CA ALA A 61 -2.11 -5.97 -1.93
C ALA A 61 -2.01 -4.68 -2.77
N ALA A 62 -3.13 -4.12 -3.23
CA ALA A 62 -3.11 -2.84 -3.95
C ALA A 62 -2.60 -1.68 -3.08
N SER A 63 -2.99 -1.65 -1.80
CA SER A 63 -2.55 -0.64 -0.84
C SER A 63 -1.05 -0.79 -0.53
N LEU A 64 -0.59 -2.01 -0.27
CA LEU A 64 0.81 -2.32 0.02
C LEU A 64 1.71 -2.07 -1.20
N MET A 65 1.24 -2.38 -2.40
CA MET A 65 1.94 -2.07 -3.66
C MET A 65 2.22 -0.57 -3.77
N LYS A 66 1.22 0.28 -3.48
CA LYS A 66 1.39 1.74 -3.49
C LYS A 66 2.40 2.19 -2.44
N ILE A 67 2.22 1.74 -1.19
CA ILE A 67 3.10 2.12 -0.07
C ILE A 67 4.57 1.75 -0.35
N ALA A 68 4.82 0.51 -0.77
CA ALA A 68 6.17 0.04 -1.09
C ALA A 68 6.77 0.78 -2.29
N ASN A 69 5.98 1.09 -3.32
CA ASN A 69 6.45 1.89 -4.45
C ASN A 69 6.78 3.34 -4.05
N ASP A 70 5.97 3.98 -3.20
CA ASP A 70 6.29 5.33 -2.73
C ASP A 70 7.61 5.34 -1.95
N ILE A 71 7.78 4.41 -1.00
CA ILE A 71 9.01 4.29 -0.21
C ILE A 71 10.22 4.04 -1.10
N ARG A 72 10.13 3.12 -2.08
CA ARG A 72 11.26 2.83 -2.98
C ARG A 72 11.62 4.02 -3.87
N TRP A 73 10.63 4.81 -4.30
CA TRP A 73 10.86 5.98 -5.14
C TRP A 73 11.43 7.14 -4.32
N LEU A 74 10.88 7.41 -3.15
CA LEU A 74 11.41 8.41 -2.21
C LEU A 74 12.85 8.06 -1.78
N GLY A 75 13.18 6.77 -1.67
CA GLY A 75 14.54 6.27 -1.41
C GLY A 75 15.47 6.18 -2.62
N SER A 76 15.01 6.52 -3.83
CA SER A 76 15.83 6.40 -5.05
C SER A 76 16.99 7.41 -5.06
N GLY A 77 18.20 6.96 -5.40
CA GLY A 77 19.39 7.82 -5.30
C GLY A 77 20.70 7.07 -5.49
N PRO A 78 21.84 7.60 -4.99
CA PRO A 78 21.94 8.72 -4.06
C PRO A 78 21.96 10.12 -4.71
N ARG A 79 22.08 10.21 -6.05
CA ARG A 79 22.23 11.53 -6.74
C ARG A 79 21.32 11.76 -7.93
N CYS A 80 20.85 10.68 -8.57
CA CYS A 80 20.05 10.75 -9.81
C CYS A 80 18.62 10.23 -9.60
N GLY A 81 18.08 10.39 -8.40
CA GLY A 81 16.72 10.00 -8.02
C GLY A 81 16.05 11.10 -7.19
N ILE A 82 14.99 10.74 -6.45
CA ILE A 82 14.29 11.67 -5.55
C ILE A 82 15.11 11.90 -4.28
N GLY A 83 15.49 10.83 -3.58
CA GLY A 83 16.40 10.85 -2.44
C GLY A 83 15.89 11.59 -1.19
N GLU A 84 14.59 11.56 -0.93
CA GLU A 84 14.00 12.15 0.28
C GLU A 84 14.06 11.23 1.49
N LEU A 85 14.18 9.92 1.27
CA LEU A 85 14.34 8.93 2.34
C LEU A 85 15.69 8.21 2.23
N ASN A 86 16.29 7.91 3.38
CA ASN A 86 17.38 6.95 3.51
C ASN A 86 16.80 5.63 4.02
N LEU A 87 17.01 4.55 3.27
CA LEU A 87 16.53 3.22 3.63
C LEU A 87 17.65 2.42 4.34
N PRO A 88 17.31 1.51 5.26
CA PRO A 88 18.29 0.62 5.88
C PRO A 88 19.05 -0.22 4.86
N ALA A 89 20.37 -0.36 5.06
CA ALA A 89 21.23 -1.21 4.24
C ALA A 89 21.45 -2.57 4.94
N ASN A 90 20.57 -3.54 4.66
CA ASN A 90 20.62 -4.85 5.33
C ASN A 90 21.62 -5.81 4.66
N GLU A 91 21.72 -5.77 3.34
CA GLU A 91 22.64 -6.60 2.58
C GLU A 91 23.99 -5.90 2.35
N PRO A 92 25.12 -6.64 2.33
CA PRO A 92 26.42 -6.05 2.04
C PRO A 92 26.45 -5.33 0.69
N GLY A 93 26.61 -4.01 0.72
CA GLY A 93 26.88 -3.21 -0.46
C GLY A 93 28.31 -3.39 -0.97
N SER A 94 28.58 -2.92 -2.19
CA SER A 94 29.96 -2.82 -2.69
C SER A 94 30.65 -1.61 -2.08
N SER A 95 31.85 -1.78 -1.54
CA SER A 95 32.66 -0.69 -0.98
C SER A 95 33.01 0.41 -2.00
N ILE A 96 32.97 0.10 -3.31
CA ILE A 96 33.16 1.08 -4.38
C ILE A 96 31.91 1.92 -4.68
N MET A 97 30.74 1.55 -4.14
CA MET A 97 29.44 2.21 -4.38
C MET A 97 28.85 2.78 -3.08
N PRO A 98 29.49 3.77 -2.43
CA PRO A 98 28.99 4.35 -1.19
C PRO A 98 27.63 5.03 -1.40
N GLY A 99 26.71 4.82 -0.46
CA GLY A 99 25.36 5.40 -0.48
C GLY A 99 24.38 4.75 -1.45
N LYS A 100 24.80 3.73 -2.23
CA LYS A 100 23.87 2.92 -3.01
C LYS A 100 23.22 1.87 -2.11
N VAL A 101 21.93 2.03 -1.86
CA VAL A 101 21.09 1.04 -1.16
C VAL A 101 19.96 0.63 -2.08
N ASN A 102 19.86 -0.67 -2.38
CA ASN A 102 18.73 -1.18 -3.15
C ASN A 102 17.53 -1.36 -2.21
N PRO A 103 16.30 -0.99 -2.62
CA PRO A 103 15.12 -1.10 -1.78
C PRO A 103 14.56 -2.55 -1.77
N THR A 104 15.39 -3.53 -1.41
CA THR A 104 15.13 -4.98 -1.53
C THR A 104 13.82 -5.42 -0.87
N GLN A 105 13.49 -4.86 0.28
CA GLN A 105 12.24 -5.14 0.99
C GLN A 105 11.02 -4.58 0.25
N SER A 106 11.15 -3.42 -0.39
CA SER A 106 10.07 -2.89 -1.26
C SER A 106 9.90 -3.77 -2.50
N GLU A 107 10.99 -4.24 -3.10
CA GLU A 107 10.96 -5.17 -4.23
C GLU A 107 10.22 -6.46 -3.86
N ALA A 108 10.58 -7.09 -2.74
CA ALA A 108 9.91 -8.28 -2.23
C ALA A 108 8.40 -8.05 -1.99
N MET A 109 8.04 -6.95 -1.31
CA MET A 109 6.63 -6.59 -1.08
C MET A 109 5.85 -6.43 -2.39
N THR A 110 6.41 -5.73 -3.38
CA THR A 110 5.73 -5.53 -4.67
C THR A 110 5.58 -6.83 -5.47
N MET A 111 6.55 -7.74 -5.41
CA MET A 111 6.43 -9.08 -6.02
C MET A 111 5.32 -9.92 -5.34
N VAL A 112 5.25 -9.88 -4.00
CA VAL A 112 4.17 -10.54 -3.24
C VAL A 112 2.81 -9.97 -3.63
N CYS A 113 2.68 -8.65 -3.76
CA CYS A 113 1.43 -8.02 -4.16
C CYS A 113 0.98 -8.48 -5.56
N ALA A 114 1.91 -8.61 -6.52
CA ALA A 114 1.61 -9.14 -7.85
C ALA A 114 1.14 -10.61 -7.78
N GLN A 115 1.79 -11.45 -6.97
CA GLN A 115 1.39 -12.84 -6.76
C GLN A 115 -0.03 -12.94 -6.19
N VAL A 116 -0.36 -12.12 -5.19
CA VAL A 116 -1.70 -12.09 -4.58
C VAL A 116 -2.78 -11.71 -5.58
N MET A 117 -2.52 -10.77 -6.48
CA MET A 117 -3.46 -10.41 -7.55
C MET A 117 -3.68 -11.56 -8.56
N GLY A 118 -2.63 -12.33 -8.88
CA GLY A 118 -2.74 -13.53 -9.71
C GLY A 118 -3.51 -14.67 -9.02
N ASN A 119 -3.27 -14.85 -7.72
CA ASN A 119 -4.00 -15.81 -6.88
C ASN A 119 -5.49 -15.46 -6.82
N ASP A 120 -5.82 -14.17 -6.69
CA ASP A 120 -7.20 -13.69 -6.69
C ASP A 120 -7.93 -14.02 -7.99
N ALA A 121 -7.31 -13.78 -9.15
CA ALA A 121 -7.90 -14.17 -10.44
C ALA A 121 -8.17 -15.69 -10.52
N THR A 122 -7.25 -16.51 -10.01
CA THR A 122 -7.41 -17.97 -9.96
C THR A 122 -8.56 -18.38 -9.05
N ILE A 123 -8.70 -17.76 -7.88
CA ILE A 123 -9.79 -18.03 -6.93
C ILE A 123 -11.14 -17.62 -7.50
N ASN A 124 -11.24 -16.44 -8.13
CA ASN A 124 -12.49 -15.96 -8.74
C ASN A 124 -12.97 -16.92 -9.84
N PHE A 125 -12.08 -17.32 -10.76
CA PHE A 125 -12.44 -18.28 -11.81
C PHE A 125 -12.88 -19.63 -11.23
N SER A 126 -12.16 -20.13 -10.23
CA SER A 126 -12.48 -21.38 -9.54
C SER A 126 -13.80 -21.32 -8.78
N GLY A 127 -14.10 -20.20 -8.12
CA GLY A 127 -15.35 -19.97 -7.39
C GLY A 127 -16.57 -19.97 -8.32
N ALA A 128 -16.44 -19.33 -9.48
CA ALA A 128 -17.50 -19.27 -10.49
C ALA A 128 -17.74 -20.61 -11.23
N SER A 129 -16.84 -21.59 -11.09
CA SER A 129 -16.87 -22.86 -11.83
C SER A 129 -17.60 -24.00 -11.10
N GLY A 130 -18.47 -23.68 -10.13
CA GLY A 130 -19.29 -24.69 -9.45
C GLY A 130 -20.34 -25.32 -10.36
N ASN A 131 -20.62 -26.61 -10.19
CA ASN A 131 -21.68 -27.31 -10.93
C ASN A 131 -22.60 -28.05 -9.97
N PHE A 132 -23.90 -27.73 -10.03
CA PHE A 132 -24.94 -28.36 -9.21
C PHE A 132 -24.60 -28.37 -7.71
N GLU A 133 -24.57 -29.52 -7.05
CA GLU A 133 -24.44 -29.63 -5.60
C GLU A 133 -23.00 -29.47 -5.07
N LEU A 134 -21.98 -29.36 -5.93
CA LEU A 134 -20.59 -29.33 -5.47
C LEU A 134 -19.66 -28.49 -6.37
N ASN A 135 -19.02 -27.47 -5.80
CA ASN A 135 -17.83 -26.88 -6.42
C ASN A 135 -16.61 -27.78 -6.14
N VAL A 136 -16.01 -28.33 -7.19
CA VAL A 136 -14.87 -29.28 -7.12
C VAL A 136 -13.49 -28.60 -7.19
N PHE A 137 -13.42 -27.28 -7.32
CA PHE A 137 -12.18 -26.51 -7.34
C PHE A 137 -11.63 -26.17 -5.94
N LYS A 138 -12.15 -26.82 -4.89
CA LYS A 138 -11.81 -26.53 -3.48
C LYS A 138 -10.29 -26.49 -3.22
N PRO A 139 -9.47 -27.45 -3.70
CA PRO A 139 -8.04 -27.46 -3.41
C PRO A 139 -7.29 -26.24 -3.94
N VAL A 140 -7.57 -25.83 -5.19
CA VAL A 140 -6.88 -24.67 -5.79
C VAL A 140 -7.32 -23.36 -5.12
N MET A 141 -8.60 -23.25 -4.72
CA MET A 141 -9.10 -22.06 -4.02
C MET A 141 -8.43 -21.88 -2.65
N ILE A 142 -8.42 -22.93 -1.82
CA ILE A 142 -7.84 -22.80 -0.47
C ILE A 142 -6.32 -22.67 -0.49
N PHE A 143 -5.64 -23.33 -1.44
CA PHE A 143 -4.19 -23.18 -1.63
C PHE A 143 -3.83 -21.72 -1.93
N ASN A 144 -4.48 -21.11 -2.91
CA ASN A 144 -4.19 -19.74 -3.31
C ASN A 144 -4.54 -18.75 -2.19
N LEU A 145 -5.65 -18.95 -1.47
CA LEU A 145 -6.03 -18.06 -0.36
C LEU A 145 -4.99 -18.13 0.76
N LEU A 146 -4.61 -19.33 1.20
CA LEU A 146 -3.62 -19.51 2.27
C LEU A 146 -2.23 -19.01 1.86
N GLN A 147 -1.84 -19.22 0.59
CA GLN A 147 -0.59 -18.67 0.08
C GLN A 147 -0.62 -17.13 0.12
N SER A 148 -1.70 -16.49 -0.33
CA SER A 148 -1.83 -15.03 -0.28
C SER A 148 -1.77 -14.48 1.13
N ILE A 149 -2.48 -15.11 2.08
CA ILE A 149 -2.44 -14.74 3.51
C ILE A 149 -1.01 -14.83 4.03
N ARG A 150 -0.34 -15.97 3.81
CA ARG A 150 1.01 -16.21 4.31
C ARG A 150 2.03 -15.24 3.73
N LEU A 151 2.02 -15.04 2.41
CA LEU A 151 2.96 -14.14 1.75
C LEU A 151 2.78 -12.69 2.22
N ILE A 152 1.55 -12.19 2.35
CA ILE A 152 1.31 -10.84 2.86
C ILE A 152 1.75 -10.71 4.32
N SER A 153 1.42 -11.68 5.18
CA SER A 153 1.84 -11.67 6.58
C SER A 153 3.37 -11.60 6.70
N ASP A 154 4.08 -12.54 6.07
CA ASP A 154 5.54 -12.62 6.13
C ASP A 154 6.19 -11.37 5.49
N ALA A 155 5.64 -10.87 4.38
CA ALA A 155 6.17 -9.66 3.74
C ALA A 155 5.94 -8.41 4.58
N CYS A 156 4.80 -8.28 5.27
CA CYS A 156 4.54 -7.15 6.17
C CYS A 156 5.48 -7.15 7.36
N GLU A 157 5.72 -8.31 7.98
CA GLU A 157 6.70 -8.44 9.08
C GLU A 157 8.11 -8.08 8.58
N SER A 158 8.56 -8.71 7.48
CA SER A 158 9.89 -8.44 6.91
C SER A 158 10.07 -6.99 6.47
N PHE A 159 9.07 -6.39 5.82
CA PHE A 159 9.11 -5.00 5.37
C PHE A 159 9.13 -4.04 6.56
N THR A 160 8.42 -4.37 7.64
CA THR A 160 8.43 -3.58 8.87
C THR A 160 9.81 -3.59 9.50
N ASP A 161 10.33 -4.78 9.81
CA ASP A 161 11.54 -4.96 10.59
C ASP A 161 12.80 -4.55 9.84
N ASN A 162 12.85 -4.81 8.53
CA ASN A 162 14.05 -4.60 7.71
C ASN A 162 13.97 -3.34 6.85
N CYS A 163 12.89 -2.55 6.90
CA CYS A 163 12.79 -1.29 6.16
C CYS A 163 12.12 -0.21 6.97
N VAL A 164 10.82 -0.35 7.27
CA VAL A 164 9.98 0.75 7.80
C VAL A 164 10.53 1.34 9.09
N ILE A 165 10.92 0.51 10.06
CA ILE A 165 11.37 1.00 11.37
C ILE A 165 12.70 1.78 11.32
N GLY A 166 13.48 1.60 10.24
CA GLY A 166 14.78 2.24 10.06
C GLY A 166 14.78 3.32 8.97
N ILE A 167 13.62 3.74 8.47
CA ILE A 167 13.53 4.85 7.51
C ILE A 167 13.95 6.15 8.21
N GLU A 168 14.89 6.86 7.59
CA GLU A 168 15.28 8.21 8.00
C GLU A 168 14.99 9.22 6.89
N ALA A 169 14.59 10.44 7.27
CA ALA A 169 14.41 11.53 6.32
C ALA A 169 15.77 12.10 5.89
N ASN A 170 15.98 12.29 4.59
CA ASN A 170 17.11 13.06 4.08
C ASN A 170 16.75 14.55 4.08
N GLU A 171 16.82 15.17 5.26
CA GLU A 171 16.42 16.58 5.46
C GLU A 171 17.19 17.55 4.56
N VAL A 172 18.45 17.24 4.23
CA VAL A 172 19.26 18.05 3.32
C VAL A 172 18.63 18.11 1.93
N ASN A 173 18.23 16.95 1.40
CA ASN A 173 17.66 16.87 0.06
C ASN A 173 16.20 17.34 0.03
N ILE A 174 15.42 17.05 1.08
CA ILE A 174 14.05 17.58 1.25
C ILE A 174 14.09 19.11 1.25
N LYS A 175 14.97 19.73 2.05
CA LYS A 175 15.12 21.18 2.09
C LYS A 175 15.52 21.75 0.73
N LYS A 176 16.44 21.09 0.03
CA LYS A 176 16.84 21.47 -1.33
C LYS A 176 15.64 21.43 -2.30
N HIS A 177 14.84 20.39 -2.29
CA HIS A 177 13.65 20.29 -3.15
C HIS A 177 12.62 21.38 -2.81
N LEU A 178 12.37 21.60 -1.52
CA LEU A 178 11.44 22.63 -1.04
C LEU A 178 11.86 24.03 -1.50
N THR A 179 13.13 24.40 -1.31
CA THR A 179 13.66 25.71 -1.71
C THR A 179 13.63 25.92 -3.24
N ASN A 180 13.87 24.86 -4.02
CA ASN A 180 13.85 24.95 -5.49
C ASN A 180 12.45 24.78 -6.11
N SER A 181 11.42 24.50 -5.31
CA SER A 181 10.07 24.26 -5.80
C SER A 181 9.37 25.54 -6.24
N LEU A 182 8.72 25.49 -7.41
CA LEU A 182 7.87 26.57 -7.89
C LEU A 182 6.48 26.59 -7.24
N MET A 183 6.12 25.54 -6.49
CA MET A 183 4.77 25.39 -5.93
C MET A 183 4.46 26.37 -4.80
N LEU A 184 5.50 26.87 -4.11
CA LEU A 184 5.35 27.82 -3.01
C LEU A 184 4.88 29.21 -3.46
N VAL A 185 4.92 29.49 -4.76
CA VAL A 185 4.58 30.81 -5.33
C VAL A 185 3.16 31.27 -5.00
N THR A 186 2.23 30.33 -4.79
CA THR A 186 0.83 30.63 -4.47
C THR A 186 0.68 31.38 -3.14
N ALA A 187 1.64 31.25 -2.22
CA ALA A 187 1.69 32.03 -0.98
C ALA A 187 1.81 33.54 -1.25
N LEU A 188 2.31 33.95 -2.42
CA LEU A 188 2.48 35.36 -2.77
C LEU A 188 1.19 36.02 -3.27
N ASN A 189 0.17 35.24 -3.68
CA ASN A 189 -1.05 35.79 -4.30
C ASN A 189 -1.72 36.90 -3.47
N PRO A 190 -1.88 36.79 -2.12
CA PRO A 190 -2.49 37.84 -1.31
C PRO A 190 -1.64 39.11 -1.18
N HIS A 191 -0.33 39.02 -1.45
CA HIS A 191 0.62 40.10 -1.22
C HIS A 191 0.97 40.87 -2.50
N VAL A 192 1.05 40.18 -3.63
CA VAL A 192 1.48 40.78 -4.92
C VAL A 192 0.44 40.63 -6.03
N GLY A 193 -0.65 39.89 -5.79
CA GLY A 193 -1.64 39.55 -6.81
C GLY A 193 -1.21 38.37 -7.70
N TYR A 194 -2.20 37.73 -8.32
CA TYR A 194 -1.99 36.52 -9.14
C TYR A 194 -1.03 36.77 -10.33
N ASP A 195 -1.19 37.88 -11.04
CA ASP A 195 -0.40 38.15 -12.26
C ASP A 195 1.10 38.30 -11.94
N ASN A 196 1.44 38.98 -10.85
CA ASN A 196 2.82 39.12 -10.40
C ASN A 196 3.38 37.78 -9.91
N ALA A 197 2.62 37.01 -9.13
CA ALA A 197 3.04 35.67 -8.69
C ALA A 197 3.31 34.74 -9.89
N ALA A 198 2.42 34.74 -10.89
CA ALA A 198 2.59 33.98 -12.11
C ALA A 198 3.83 34.44 -12.92
N LYS A 199 4.11 35.75 -12.95
CA LYS A 199 5.30 36.31 -13.59
C LYS A 199 6.59 35.84 -12.90
N ILE A 200 6.60 35.81 -11.56
CA ILE A 200 7.72 35.28 -10.77
C ILE A 200 7.98 33.81 -11.11
N ALA A 201 6.94 32.97 -11.07
CA ALA A 201 7.06 31.54 -11.38
C ALA A 201 7.57 31.29 -12.81
N LYS A 202 7.06 32.03 -13.81
CA LYS A 202 7.51 31.91 -15.21
C LYS A 202 8.97 32.29 -15.38
N LYS A 203 9.41 33.38 -14.72
CA LYS A 203 10.81 33.80 -14.75
C LYS A 203 11.72 32.78 -14.09
N ALA A 204 11.38 32.35 -12.87
CA ALA A 204 12.12 31.31 -12.14
C ALA A 204 12.30 30.03 -12.97
N HIS A 205 11.23 29.59 -13.63
CA HIS A 205 11.28 28.43 -14.53
C HIS A 205 12.19 28.64 -15.74
N THR A 206 12.09 29.80 -16.41
CA THR A 206 12.83 30.10 -17.65
C THR A 206 14.31 30.35 -17.39
N GLU A 207 14.66 30.98 -16.27
CA GLU A 207 16.03 31.33 -15.91
C GLU A 207 16.69 30.29 -15.01
N HIS A 208 15.98 29.21 -14.64
CA HIS A 208 16.44 28.17 -13.72
C HIS A 208 16.90 28.72 -12.37
N THR A 209 16.17 29.71 -11.84
CA THR A 209 16.40 30.34 -10.54
C THR A 209 15.32 29.95 -9.54
N THR A 210 15.56 30.22 -8.26
CA THR A 210 14.55 30.10 -7.21
C THR A 210 13.45 31.16 -7.37
N LEU A 211 12.30 30.94 -6.73
CA LEU A 211 11.23 31.93 -6.69
C LEU A 211 11.68 33.25 -6.03
N GLU A 212 12.53 33.17 -5.00
CA GLU A 212 13.08 34.32 -4.30
C GLU A 212 13.96 35.17 -5.23
N GLU A 213 14.95 34.53 -5.89
CA GLU A 213 15.84 35.21 -6.84
C GLU A 213 15.06 35.86 -7.98
N ALA A 214 14.05 35.18 -8.52
CA ALA A 214 13.20 35.73 -9.57
C ALA A 214 12.35 36.92 -9.09
N ALA A 215 11.79 36.86 -7.88
CA ALA A 215 11.00 37.93 -7.29
C ALA A 215 11.83 39.20 -7.03
N VAL A 216 13.05 39.01 -6.50
CA VAL A 216 14.01 40.09 -6.27
C VAL A 216 14.51 40.68 -7.58
N SER A 217 14.87 39.84 -8.55
CA SER A 217 15.33 40.27 -9.89
C SER A 217 14.25 41.05 -10.67
N LEU A 218 12.97 40.77 -10.43
CA LEU A 218 11.86 41.52 -11.03
C LEU A 218 11.54 42.84 -10.30
N GLY A 219 12.15 43.07 -9.13
CA GLY A 219 11.83 44.21 -8.27
C GLY A 219 10.41 44.15 -7.68
N ILE A 220 9.81 42.96 -7.62
CA ILE A 220 8.45 42.78 -7.08
C ILE A 220 8.50 42.65 -5.55
N LEU A 221 9.52 41.96 -5.03
CA LEU A 221 9.74 41.75 -3.59
C LEU A 221 11.22 41.90 -3.24
N THR A 222 11.49 42.26 -1.99
CA THR A 222 12.80 42.08 -1.35
C THR A 222 12.96 40.65 -0.83
N SER A 223 14.20 40.23 -0.53
CA SER A 223 14.47 38.92 0.08
C SER A 223 13.78 38.80 1.44
N GLU A 224 13.77 39.86 2.23
CA GLU A 224 13.12 39.92 3.54
C GLU A 224 11.60 39.71 3.42
N GLN A 225 10.95 40.40 2.48
CA GLN A 225 9.52 40.22 2.22
C GLN A 225 9.19 38.81 1.72
N PHE A 226 10.02 38.24 0.84
CA PHE A 226 9.81 36.87 0.37
C PHE A 226 9.84 35.87 1.54
N ASN A 227 10.84 35.98 2.41
CA ASN A 227 10.99 35.13 3.60
C ASN A 227 9.88 35.36 4.65
N GLU A 228 9.30 36.55 4.71
CA GLU A 228 8.14 36.82 5.57
C GLU A 228 6.86 36.17 5.04
N PHE A 229 6.63 36.25 3.72
CA PHE A 229 5.37 35.82 3.10
C PHE A 229 5.35 34.31 2.79
N VAL A 230 6.47 33.74 2.37
CA VAL A 230 6.58 32.33 1.96
C VAL A 230 7.09 31.49 3.12
N LYS A 231 6.17 31.01 3.94
CA LYS A 231 6.44 30.16 5.11
C LYS A 231 5.81 28.77 4.93
N PRO A 232 6.57 27.75 4.45
CA PRO A 232 6.05 26.40 4.20
C PRO A 232 5.31 25.79 5.39
N GLU A 233 5.76 26.05 6.62
CA GLU A 233 5.12 25.61 7.87
C GLU A 233 3.69 26.12 8.04
N ASN A 234 3.32 27.21 7.34
CA ASN A 234 1.97 27.77 7.34
C ASN A 234 1.15 27.35 6.10
N MET A 235 1.63 26.39 5.31
CA MET A 235 1.02 25.92 4.05
C MET A 235 0.57 24.45 4.11
N VAL A 236 0.51 23.86 5.31
CA VAL A 236 0.22 22.43 5.54
C VAL A 236 -1.18 22.15 6.09
N GLY A 237 -2.09 23.12 6.04
CA GLY A 237 -3.46 22.98 6.53
C GLY A 237 -4.30 24.26 6.36
N PRO A 238 -5.61 24.19 6.66
CA PRO A 238 -6.48 25.37 6.64
C PRO A 238 -6.04 26.38 7.70
N ARG A 239 -6.18 27.68 7.37
CA ARG A 239 -6.04 28.77 8.34
C ARG A 239 -7.43 29.21 8.82
N SER A 240 -7.60 29.33 10.14
CA SER A 240 -8.76 29.94 10.80
C SER A 240 -8.65 31.45 10.82
#